data_AF-A0A6N8VME6-F1
#
_entry.id   AF-A0A6N8VME6-F1
#
_cell.length_a   1.000
_cell.length_b   1.000
_cell.length_c   1.000
_cell.angle_alpha   90.00
_cell.angle_beta   90.00
_cell.angle_gamma   90.00
#
_symmetry.space_group_name_H-M   'P 1'
#
loop_
_entity.id
_entity.type
_entity.pdbx_description
1 polymer ?
#
loop_
_entity_poly.entity_id
_entity_poly.type
_entity_poly.pdbx_seq_one_letter_code
_entity_poly.pdbx_strand_id
1 'polypeptide(L)'
;MYRKLHRSIGIGSFIFLLIFVITGLTIQHSSWLDLDRHYIPSSLARSLYNTTVEDTIDYKIDNHWISQAGHFLYIDGLPVPYIELNNLQGAIGDETYIWVVGDNKLWLLSEQGEIIDELSVINGLPALVSKIGYNREGDIIIGGLGSNWLVDENMQNWQAYRGTQPTWAMPADRLQMPV
;
A
#
# COMPACT_ATOMS: atom_id res chain seq x y z
N MET A 1 -19.15 -30.48 50.88
CA MET A 1 -19.28 -30.17 49.43
C MET A 1 -18.65 -28.81 49.08
N TYR A 2 -18.95 -27.74 49.82
CA TYR A 2 -18.45 -26.37 49.58
C TYR A 2 -16.92 -26.18 49.50
N ARG A 3 -16.13 -26.87 50.34
CA ARG A 3 -14.65 -26.75 50.32
C ARG A 3 -13.99 -27.25 49.04
N LYS A 4 -14.55 -28.30 48.42
CA LYS A 4 -14.02 -28.85 47.16
C LYS A 4 -14.35 -27.91 46.00
N LEU A 5 -15.56 -27.34 45.98
CA LEU A 5 -15.98 -26.36 44.97
C LEU A 5 -15.16 -25.07 45.04
N HIS A 6 -14.97 -24.51 46.25
CA HIS A 6 -14.14 -23.31 46.45
C HIS A 6 -12.70 -23.54 46.00
N ARG A 7 -12.12 -24.72 46.30
CA ARG A 7 -10.75 -25.06 45.85
C ARG A 7 -10.66 -25.16 44.33
N SER A 8 -11.63 -25.81 43.67
CA SER A 8 -11.63 -25.96 42.22
C SER A 8 -11.84 -24.63 41.49
N ILE A 9 -12.75 -23.77 41.99
CA ILE A 9 -12.97 -22.43 41.42
C ILE A 9 -11.72 -21.57 41.60
N GLY A 10 -11.10 -21.59 42.79
CA GLY A 10 -9.86 -20.84 43.04
C GLY A 10 -8.72 -21.27 42.12
N ILE A 11 -8.55 -22.57 41.88
CA ILE A 11 -7.55 -23.09 40.94
C ILE A 11 -7.88 -22.67 39.50
N GLY A 12 -9.14 -22.76 39.09
CA GLY A 12 -9.58 -22.31 37.77
C GLY A 12 -9.31 -20.83 37.53
N SER A 13 -9.68 -19.98 38.49
CA SER A 13 -9.43 -18.54 38.43
C SER A 13 -7.94 -18.20 38.42
N PHE A 14 -7.13 -18.92 39.20
CA PHE A 14 -5.68 -18.74 39.20
C PHE A 14 -5.06 -19.05 37.83
N ILE A 15 -5.43 -20.18 37.21
CA ILE A 15 -4.94 -20.57 35.88
C ILE A 15 -5.38 -19.54 34.84
N PHE A 16 -6.64 -19.09 34.90
CA PHE A 16 -7.15 -18.08 33.97
C PHE A 16 -6.40 -16.75 34.11
N LEU A 17 -6.19 -16.27 35.34
CA LEU A 17 -5.39 -15.06 35.60
C LEU A 17 -3.94 -15.23 35.16
N LEU A 18 -3.35 -16.41 35.35
CA LEU A 18 -2.00 -16.71 34.88
C LEU A 18 -1.90 -16.56 33.36
N ILE A 19 -2.83 -17.14 32.61
CA ILE A 19 -2.89 -17.00 31.15
C ILE A 19 -3.04 -15.52 30.77
N PHE A 20 -3.94 -14.80 31.44
CA PHE A 20 -4.21 -13.38 31.15
C PHE A 20 -2.98 -12.50 31.38
N VAL A 21 -2.24 -12.73 32.46
CA VAL A 21 -1.00 -12.02 32.77
C VAL A 21 0.08 -12.33 31.73
N ILE A 22 0.25 -13.61 31.36
CA ILE A 22 1.23 -14.00 30.35
C ILE A 22 0.89 -13.34 29.01
N THR A 23 -0.35 -13.46 28.53
CA THR A 23 -0.79 -12.85 27.27
C THR A 23 -0.65 -11.33 27.30
N GLY A 24 -1.04 -10.69 28.41
CA GLY A 24 -0.92 -9.23 28.58
C GLY A 24 0.53 -8.77 28.52
N LEU A 25 1.44 -9.46 29.21
CA LEU A 25 2.87 -9.17 29.16
C LEU A 25 3.44 -9.39 27.74
N THR A 26 3.05 -10.45 27.06
CA THR A 26 3.52 -10.74 25.69
C THR A 26 3.05 -9.68 24.69
N ILE A 27 1.80 -9.23 24.76
CA ILE A 27 1.28 -8.19 23.86
C ILE A 27 1.91 -6.84 24.19
N GLN A 28 1.94 -6.46 25.47
CA GLN A 28 2.40 -5.14 25.92
C GLN A 28 3.92 -4.95 25.76
N HIS A 29 4.70 -6.02 25.84
CA HIS A 29 6.16 -6.00 25.64
C HIS A 29 6.59 -6.70 24.34
N SER A 30 5.72 -6.70 23.32
CA SER A 30 6.02 -7.28 22.01
C SER A 30 7.32 -6.76 21.40
N SER A 31 7.65 -5.48 21.60
CA SER A 31 8.92 -4.86 21.13
C SER A 31 10.17 -5.33 21.88
N TRP A 32 10.07 -5.66 23.18
CA TRP A 32 11.20 -6.24 23.93
C TRP A 32 11.42 -7.71 23.57
N LEU A 33 10.36 -8.40 23.15
CA LEU A 33 10.38 -9.77 22.70
C LEU A 33 10.65 -9.92 21.19
N ASP A 34 10.87 -8.80 20.47
CA ASP A 34 11.03 -8.73 19.01
C ASP A 34 9.89 -9.41 18.22
N LEU A 35 8.70 -9.55 18.82
CA LEU A 35 7.53 -10.17 18.18
C LEU A 35 6.99 -9.32 17.02
N ASP A 36 7.26 -8.02 17.04
CA ASP A 36 6.92 -7.07 15.97
C ASP A 36 7.84 -7.19 14.74
N ARG A 37 9.01 -7.82 14.89
CA ARG A 37 9.95 -8.08 13.79
C ARG A 37 9.82 -9.47 13.18
N HIS A 38 9.17 -10.41 13.88
CA HIS A 38 8.99 -11.78 13.42
C HIS A 38 7.61 -11.94 12.76
N TYR A 39 7.58 -11.84 11.44
CA TYR A 39 6.37 -12.03 10.66
C TYR A 39 5.87 -13.48 10.76
N ILE A 40 4.56 -13.64 10.97
CA ILE A 40 3.92 -14.95 10.94
C ILE A 40 3.97 -15.47 9.49
N PRO A 41 4.42 -16.72 9.25
CA PRO A 41 4.39 -17.29 7.91
C PRO A 41 2.97 -17.26 7.36
N SER A 42 2.85 -16.83 6.11
CA SER A 42 1.56 -16.57 5.47
C SER A 42 0.61 -17.77 5.52
N SER A 43 1.11 -19.02 5.49
CA SER A 43 0.32 -20.24 5.63
C SER A 43 -0.36 -20.40 6.99
N LEU A 44 0.32 -20.05 8.09
CA LEU A 44 -0.24 -20.12 9.45
C LEU A 44 -1.29 -19.02 9.63
N ALA A 45 -0.98 -17.79 9.20
CA ALA A 45 -1.92 -16.68 9.24
C ALA A 45 -3.20 -17.00 8.44
N ARG A 46 -3.06 -17.56 7.23
CA ARG A 46 -4.19 -18.02 6.42
C ARG A 46 -5.04 -19.06 7.15
N SER A 47 -4.42 -20.03 7.82
CA SER A 47 -5.15 -21.09 8.54
C SER A 47 -5.90 -20.59 9.78
N LEU A 48 -5.36 -19.58 10.47
CA LEU A 48 -5.92 -19.03 11.69
C LEU A 48 -6.99 -17.97 11.42
N TYR A 49 -6.80 -17.17 10.37
CA TYR A 49 -7.67 -16.04 10.03
C TYR A 49 -8.54 -16.28 8.79
N ASN A 50 -8.40 -17.43 8.13
CA ASN A 50 -9.13 -17.80 6.92
C ASN A 50 -9.06 -16.73 5.82
N THR A 51 -7.91 -16.05 5.72
CA THR A 51 -7.68 -14.95 4.78
C THR A 51 -7.32 -15.48 3.40
N THR A 52 -8.04 -15.05 2.37
CA THR A 52 -7.60 -15.15 0.97
C THR A 52 -6.49 -14.12 0.72
N VAL A 53 -5.49 -14.47 -0.08
CA VAL A 53 -4.53 -13.47 -0.58
C VAL A 53 -5.33 -12.52 -1.45
N GLU A 54 -5.42 -11.25 -1.06
CA GLU A 54 -5.94 -10.22 -1.95
C GLU A 54 -4.98 -10.10 -3.13
N ASP A 55 -5.53 -10.10 -4.33
CA ASP A 55 -4.75 -9.85 -5.54
C ASP A 55 -4.07 -8.49 -5.39
N THR A 56 -2.74 -8.48 -5.51
CA THR A 56 -1.97 -7.24 -5.49
C THR A 56 -1.86 -6.69 -6.89
N ILE A 57 -2.02 -5.38 -7.03
CA ILE A 57 -1.66 -4.67 -8.26
C ILE A 57 -0.29 -4.06 -8.00
N ASP A 58 0.71 -4.52 -8.75
CA ASP A 58 2.10 -4.14 -8.55
C ASP A 58 2.62 -3.38 -9.77
N TYR A 59 3.38 -2.31 -9.55
CA TYR A 59 4.13 -1.58 -10.57
C TYR A 59 5.60 -1.55 -10.14
N LYS A 60 6.49 -1.84 -11.08
CA LYS A 60 7.94 -1.78 -10.83
C LYS A 60 8.50 -0.48 -11.39
N ILE A 61 9.14 0.31 -10.53
CA ILE A 61 9.82 1.55 -10.87
C ILE A 61 11.27 1.37 -10.44
N ASP A 62 12.18 1.20 -11.39
CA ASP A 62 13.59 0.88 -11.13
C ASP A 62 13.77 -0.27 -10.11
N ASN A 63 14.22 0.07 -8.89
CA ASN A 63 14.45 -0.88 -7.81
C ASN A 63 13.33 -0.90 -6.75
N HIS A 64 12.30 -0.07 -6.92
CA HIS A 64 11.15 0.03 -6.05
C HIS A 64 9.92 -0.65 -6.64
N TRP A 65 9.09 -1.17 -5.75
CA TRP A 65 7.79 -1.72 -6.08
C TRP A 65 6.69 -0.90 -5.43
N ILE A 66 5.77 -0.43 -6.27
CA ILE A 66 4.57 0.27 -5.86
C ILE A 66 3.42 -0.71 -5.94
N SER A 67 2.81 -1.00 -4.82
CA SER A 67 1.84 -2.08 -4.70
C SER A 67 0.56 -1.59 -4.06
N GLN A 68 -0.57 -2.02 -4.59
CA GLN A 68 -1.84 -1.94 -3.88
C GLN A 68 -2.17 -3.31 -3.31
N ALA A 69 -2.47 -3.35 -2.00
CA ALA A 69 -3.10 -4.51 -1.36
C ALA A 69 -4.36 -4.03 -0.63
N GLY A 70 -5.51 -4.57 -1.01
CA GLY A 70 -6.81 -4.06 -0.57
C GLY A 70 -6.99 -2.60 -0.99
N HIS A 71 -7.17 -1.71 -0.02
CA HIS A 71 -7.31 -0.26 -0.26
C HIS A 71 -6.03 0.55 -0.03
N PHE A 72 -4.94 -0.07 0.40
CA PHE A 72 -3.75 0.65 0.84
C PHE A 72 -2.64 0.55 -0.21
N LEU A 73 -1.90 1.66 -0.34
CA LEU A 73 -0.71 1.74 -1.15
C LEU A 73 0.52 1.35 -0.32
N TYR A 74 1.46 0.67 -0.95
CA TYR A 74 2.73 0.25 -0.36
C TYR A 74 3.89 0.58 -1.29
N ILE A 75 5.03 0.96 -0.71
CA ILE A 75 6.33 1.08 -1.38
C ILE A 75 7.25 0.05 -0.74
N ASP A 76 7.72 -0.92 -1.54
CA ASP A 76 8.59 -2.01 -1.07
C ASP A 76 8.03 -2.79 0.14
N GLY A 77 6.69 -2.88 0.21
CA GLY A 77 5.98 -3.57 1.29
C GLY A 77 5.77 -2.72 2.55
N LEU A 78 6.26 -1.47 2.59
CA LEU A 78 5.95 -0.50 3.63
C LEU A 78 4.68 0.28 3.25
N PRO A 79 3.68 0.39 4.14
CA PRO A 79 2.46 1.13 3.83
C PRO A 79 2.74 2.62 3.68
N VAL A 80 2.14 3.23 2.66
CA VAL A 80 2.11 4.69 2.49
C VAL A 80 0.93 5.25 3.27
N PRO A 81 1.17 6.01 4.35
CA PRO A 81 0.09 6.54 5.18
C PRO A 81 -0.80 7.51 4.41
N TYR A 82 -2.08 7.57 4.78
CA TYR A 82 -3.07 8.53 4.28
C TYR A 82 -3.47 8.38 2.80
N ILE A 83 -2.94 7.38 2.08
CA ILE A 83 -3.37 7.04 0.73
C ILE A 83 -4.23 5.78 0.78
N GLU A 84 -5.52 5.98 0.52
CA GLU A 84 -6.47 4.90 0.27
C GLU A 84 -7.00 5.03 -1.16
N LEU A 85 -6.97 3.93 -1.90
CA LEU A 85 -7.44 3.86 -3.28
C LEU A 85 -8.09 2.50 -3.55
N ASN A 86 -9.13 2.49 -4.38
CA ASN A 86 -9.82 1.29 -4.81
C ASN A 86 -9.10 0.61 -5.95
N ASN A 87 -8.44 1.38 -6.82
CA ASN A 87 -7.73 0.84 -7.97
C ASN A 87 -6.46 1.63 -8.30
N LEU A 88 -5.32 0.96 -8.26
CA LEU A 88 -4.03 1.47 -8.70
C LEU A 88 -3.93 1.36 -10.22
N GLN A 89 -4.05 2.51 -10.87
CA GLN A 89 -4.18 2.60 -12.33
C GLN A 89 -2.87 2.92 -13.04
N GLY A 90 -1.83 3.30 -12.29
CA GLY A 90 -0.49 3.46 -12.82
C GLY A 90 0.47 4.04 -11.80
N ALA A 91 1.74 3.64 -11.89
CA ALA A 91 2.81 4.29 -11.17
C ALA A 91 4.05 4.42 -12.07
N ILE A 92 4.71 5.57 -12.00
CA ILE A 92 6.00 5.85 -12.65
C ILE A 92 6.86 6.67 -11.69
N GLY A 93 8.14 6.83 -11.97
CA GLY A 93 9.02 7.61 -11.11
C GLY A 93 10.47 7.31 -11.38
N ASP A 94 11.30 7.77 -10.46
CA ASP A 94 12.73 7.54 -10.38
C ASP A 94 13.15 7.34 -8.91
N GLU A 95 14.46 7.42 -8.62
CA GLU A 95 15.00 7.29 -7.26
C GLU A 95 14.60 8.43 -6.31
N THR A 96 14.02 9.52 -6.80
CA THR A 96 13.66 10.70 -5.99
C THR A 96 12.15 10.83 -5.80
N TYR A 97 11.40 10.65 -6.88
CA TYR A 97 9.97 10.93 -6.91
C TYR A 97 9.17 9.78 -7.52
N ILE A 98 8.04 9.50 -6.90
CA ILE A 98 7.09 8.48 -7.35
C ILE A 98 5.75 9.14 -7.64
N TRP A 99 5.25 8.93 -8.85
CA TRP A 99 3.96 9.41 -9.31
C TRP A 99 2.97 8.26 -9.32
N VAL A 100 1.82 8.45 -8.70
CA VAL A 100 0.78 7.42 -8.59
C VAL A 100 -0.55 7.94 -9.09
N VAL A 101 -1.19 7.19 -9.99
CA VAL A 101 -2.55 7.45 -10.46
C VAL A 101 -3.49 6.36 -9.94
N GLY A 102 -4.58 6.79 -9.31
CA GLY A 102 -5.66 5.92 -8.86
C GLY A 102 -6.88 6.73 -8.49
N ASP A 103 -8.07 6.17 -8.71
CA ASP A 103 -9.36 6.78 -8.34
C ASP A 103 -9.56 8.25 -8.81
N ASN A 104 -9.05 8.59 -10.01
CA ASN A 104 -9.06 9.95 -10.56
C ASN A 104 -8.29 10.98 -9.70
N LYS A 105 -7.30 10.52 -8.96
CA LYS A 105 -6.32 11.31 -8.26
C LYS A 105 -4.93 11.02 -8.79
N LEU A 106 -4.05 11.98 -8.58
CA LEU A 106 -2.64 11.93 -8.89
C LEU A 106 -1.88 12.33 -7.64
N TRP A 107 -0.98 11.48 -7.17
CA TRP A 107 -0.11 11.76 -6.04
C TRP A 107 1.34 11.87 -6.48
N LEU A 108 2.05 12.85 -5.92
CA LEU A 108 3.50 12.95 -5.97
C LEU A 108 4.04 12.53 -4.61
N LEU A 109 4.85 11.49 -4.59
CA LEU A 109 5.44 10.95 -3.38
C LEU A 109 6.96 11.10 -3.42
N SER A 110 7.58 11.23 -2.26
CA SER A 110 9.01 10.93 -2.13
C SER A 110 9.25 9.43 -2.26
N GLU A 111 10.51 9.03 -2.47
CA GLU A 111 10.95 7.62 -2.40
C GLU A 111 10.52 6.92 -1.09
N GLN A 112 10.42 7.67 0.01
CA GLN A 112 10.01 7.15 1.32
C GLN A 112 8.49 7.07 1.50
N GLY A 113 7.70 7.46 0.50
CA GLY A 113 6.24 7.46 0.55
C GLY A 113 5.64 8.65 1.30
N GLU A 114 6.37 9.75 1.46
CA GLU A 114 5.78 10.99 1.97
C GLU A 114 5.00 11.67 0.84
N ILE A 115 3.77 12.12 1.11
CA ILE A 115 2.98 12.87 0.13
C ILE A 115 3.58 14.26 -0.03
N ILE A 116 4.14 14.53 -1.20
CA ILE A 116 4.65 15.85 -1.60
C ILE A 116 3.50 16.69 -2.14
N ASP A 117 2.66 16.09 -3.00
CA ASP A 117 1.48 16.76 -3.58
C ASP A 117 0.36 15.77 -3.90
N GLU A 118 -0.88 16.26 -3.94
CA GLU A 118 -2.09 15.53 -4.35
C GLU A 118 -2.99 16.41 -5.22
N LEU A 119 -3.25 15.92 -6.43
CA LEU A 119 -4.24 16.50 -7.33
C LEU A 119 -5.42 15.56 -7.57
N SER A 120 -6.57 16.19 -7.73
CA SER A 120 -7.87 15.61 -8.05
C SER A 120 -8.64 16.60 -8.93
N VAL A 121 -9.80 16.19 -9.44
CA VAL A 121 -10.65 17.07 -10.27
C VAL A 121 -11.06 18.36 -9.55
N ILE A 122 -11.20 18.33 -8.22
CA ILE A 122 -11.65 19.50 -7.46
C ILE A 122 -10.55 20.54 -7.18
N ASN A 123 -9.26 20.17 -7.31
CA ASN A 123 -8.14 21.02 -6.92
C ASN A 123 -7.04 21.17 -7.98
N GLY A 124 -7.20 20.65 -9.20
CA GLY A 124 -6.26 20.95 -10.28
C GLY A 124 -6.23 20.02 -11.48
N LEU A 125 -6.83 18.81 -11.40
CA LEU A 125 -6.86 17.93 -12.56
C LEU A 125 -7.84 18.43 -13.63
N PRO A 126 -7.41 18.50 -14.90
CA PRO A 126 -8.27 18.99 -15.99
C PRO A 126 -9.43 18.02 -16.30
N ALA A 127 -9.31 16.74 -15.95
CA ALA A 127 -10.32 15.72 -16.14
C ALA A 127 -10.07 14.48 -15.27
N LEU A 128 -10.93 13.47 -15.41
CA LEU A 128 -10.76 12.14 -14.83
C LEU A 128 -9.52 11.44 -15.44
N VAL A 129 -8.49 11.27 -14.63
CA VAL A 129 -7.23 10.59 -14.98
C VAL A 129 -7.32 9.09 -14.68
N SER A 130 -6.67 8.28 -15.49
CA SER A 130 -6.75 6.81 -15.37
C SER A 130 -5.49 6.06 -15.81
N LYS A 131 -4.44 6.77 -16.23
CA LYS A 131 -3.17 6.18 -16.65
C LYS A 131 -2.07 7.23 -16.63
N ILE A 132 -0.85 6.76 -16.49
CA ILE A 132 0.36 7.58 -16.47
C ILE A 132 1.46 6.85 -17.24
N GLY A 133 2.37 7.59 -17.84
CA GLY A 133 3.46 7.03 -18.65
C GLY A 133 4.37 8.12 -19.18
N TYR A 134 5.21 7.74 -20.14
CA TYR A 134 6.18 8.65 -20.75
C TYR A 134 5.96 8.79 -22.26
N ASN A 135 6.28 9.96 -22.81
CA ASN A 135 6.43 10.11 -24.25
C ASN A 135 7.81 9.57 -24.71
N ARG A 136 8.17 9.78 -25.99
CA ARG A 136 9.49 9.36 -26.53
C ARG A 136 10.66 10.22 -26.06
N GLU A 137 10.39 11.42 -25.57
CA GLU A 137 11.38 12.39 -25.08
C GLU A 137 11.67 12.19 -23.59
N GLY A 138 10.86 11.39 -22.90
CA GLY A 138 10.97 11.11 -21.46
C GLY A 138 10.04 11.97 -20.60
N ASP A 139 9.18 12.81 -21.19
CA ASP A 139 8.26 13.63 -20.41
C ASP A 139 7.06 12.81 -19.91
N ILE A 140 6.57 13.21 -18.74
CA ILE A 140 5.41 12.59 -18.09
C ILE A 140 4.13 12.94 -18.84
N ILE A 141 3.40 11.91 -19.24
CA ILE A 141 2.08 12.02 -19.85
C ILE A 141 1.04 11.39 -18.93
N ILE A 142 0.02 12.17 -18.62
CA ILE A 142 -1.17 11.71 -17.90
C ILE A 142 -2.28 11.47 -18.91
N GLY A 143 -2.89 10.30 -18.87
CA GLY A 143 -4.03 9.95 -19.71
C GLY A 143 -5.31 9.88 -18.92
N GLY A 144 -6.39 10.34 -19.53
CA GLY A 144 -7.71 10.34 -18.94
C GLY A 144 -8.80 10.13 -19.99
N LEU A 145 -10.04 10.43 -19.60
CA LEU A 145 -11.19 10.23 -20.49
C LEU A 145 -11.09 11.13 -21.74
N GLY A 146 -10.73 10.52 -22.88
CA GLY A 146 -10.74 11.17 -24.20
C GLY A 146 -9.60 12.15 -24.48
N SER A 147 -8.65 12.32 -23.56
CA SER A 147 -7.51 13.24 -23.73
C SER A 147 -6.29 12.79 -22.94
N ASN A 148 -5.12 13.26 -23.38
CA ASN A 148 -3.86 13.10 -22.69
C ASN A 148 -3.28 14.49 -22.43
N TRP A 149 -2.50 14.62 -21.35
CA TRP A 149 -1.86 15.86 -20.97
C TRP A 149 -0.38 15.64 -20.70
N LEU A 150 0.44 16.56 -21.19
CA LEU A 150 1.81 16.75 -20.75
C LEU A 150 1.76 17.54 -19.44
N VAL A 151 2.48 17.06 -18.43
CA VAL A 151 2.56 17.68 -17.12
C VAL A 151 4.02 17.95 -16.78
N ASP A 152 4.29 19.06 -16.10
CA ASP A 152 5.60 19.35 -15.55
C ASP A 152 5.86 18.59 -14.24
N GLU A 153 7.12 18.58 -13.80
CA GLU A 153 7.58 17.86 -12.59
C GLU A 153 6.86 18.27 -11.29
N ASN A 154 6.23 19.44 -11.25
CA ASN A 154 5.54 19.97 -10.07
C ASN A 154 4.01 19.88 -10.18
N MET A 155 3.47 19.20 -11.18
CA MET A 155 2.02 19.03 -11.41
C MET A 155 1.23 20.33 -11.63
N GLN A 156 1.87 21.45 -11.97
CA GLN A 156 1.20 22.76 -12.07
C GLN A 156 0.84 23.13 -13.51
N ASN A 157 1.65 22.72 -14.48
CA ASN A 157 1.49 23.13 -15.87
C ASN A 157 0.99 21.97 -16.73
N TRP A 158 -0.31 21.99 -17.03
CA TRP A 158 -0.98 20.96 -17.82
C TRP A 158 -1.24 21.43 -19.24
N GLN A 159 -0.68 20.74 -20.22
CA GLN A 159 -0.85 21.05 -21.64
C GLN A 159 -1.46 19.87 -22.38
N ALA A 160 -2.42 20.12 -23.27
CA ALA A 160 -3.04 19.06 -24.06
C ALA A 160 -1.99 18.37 -24.95
N TYR A 161 -1.81 17.07 -24.77
CA TYR A 161 -0.85 16.27 -25.51
C TYR A 161 -1.48 15.66 -26.77
N ARG A 162 -0.96 16.06 -27.93
CA ARG A 162 -1.40 15.56 -29.26
C ARG A 162 -0.27 14.85 -30.03
N GLY A 163 0.77 14.43 -29.31
CA GLY A 163 1.92 13.73 -29.88
C GLY A 163 1.65 12.26 -30.19
N THR A 164 2.72 11.51 -30.41
CA THR A 164 2.68 10.05 -30.62
C THR A 164 2.14 9.33 -29.38
N GLN A 165 1.66 8.10 -29.55
CA GLN A 165 1.16 7.31 -28.43
C GLN A 165 2.22 7.15 -27.32
N PRO A 166 1.90 7.53 -26.06
CA PRO A 166 2.79 7.36 -24.92
C PRO A 166 3.01 5.88 -24.59
N THR A 167 4.14 5.60 -23.95
CA THR A 167 4.40 4.32 -23.30
C THR A 167 3.80 4.37 -21.91
N TRP A 168 2.65 3.72 -21.73
CA TRP A 168 1.94 3.70 -20.45
C TRP A 168 2.62 2.76 -19.45
N ALA A 169 2.54 3.12 -18.17
CA ALA A 169 2.85 2.22 -17.07
C ALA A 169 1.93 1.00 -17.16
N MET A 170 2.49 -0.19 -16.95
CA MET A 170 1.75 -1.44 -16.92
C MET A 170 2.00 -2.16 -15.60
N PRO A 171 0.99 -2.83 -15.03
CA PRO A 171 1.20 -3.70 -13.89
C PRO A 171 2.28 -4.75 -14.20
N ALA A 172 3.12 -5.04 -13.23
CA ALA A 172 4.17 -6.03 -13.29
C ALA A 172 3.81 -7.21 -12.37
N ASP A 173 3.97 -8.43 -12.85
CA ASP A 173 3.76 -9.62 -12.01
C ASP A 173 4.91 -9.75 -11.00
N ARG A 174 4.59 -9.56 -9.71
CA ARG A 174 5.54 -9.76 -8.60
C ARG A 174 5.73 -11.25 -8.21
N LEU A 175 5.03 -12.15 -8.90
CA LEU A 175 4.95 -13.59 -8.59
C LEU A 175 6.22 -14.39 -8.93
N GLN A 176 7.41 -13.95 -8.53
CA GLN A 176 8.62 -14.80 -8.49
C GLN A 176 9.62 -14.33 -7.41
N MET A 177 9.25 -14.40 -6.12
CA MET A 177 10.26 -14.63 -5.08
C MET A 177 9.75 -15.68 -4.08
N PRO A 178 10.56 -16.71 -3.77
CA PRO A 178 10.22 -17.70 -2.77
C PRO A 178 10.28 -17.05 -1.39
N VAL A 179 9.24 -17.30 -0.60
CA VAL A 179 9.20 -17.02 0.84
C VAL A 179 10.25 -17.86 1.57
#